data_AF-A0A1Q3S4M1-F1
#
_entry.id   AF-A0A1Q3S4M1-F1
#
_cell.length_a   1.000
_cell.length_b   1.000
_cell.length_c   1.000
_cell.angle_alpha   90.00
_cell.angle_beta   90.00
_cell.angle_gamma   90.00
#
_symmetry.space_group_name_H-M   'P 1'
#
loop_
_entity.id
_entity.type
_entity.pdbx_description
1 polymer ?
#
loop_
_entity_poly.entity_id
_entity_poly.type
_entity_poly.pdbx_seq_one_letter_code
_entity_poly.pdbx_strand_id
1 'polypeptide(L)' 'MDHMDYSRLLELKRLIDNKQATSEQKKEYLNILYRNGNITKEQYDAYLKNQNTDEIINAALTIGGVLLAAWLITKLFEK' A
#
# COMPACT_ATOMS: atom_id res chain seq x y z
N MET A 1 19.07 -0.05 -1.51
CA MET A 1 17.92 -0.80 -0.99
C MET A 1 17.04 0.24 -0.34
N ASP A 2 15.99 0.66 -1.03
CA ASP A 2 15.16 1.79 -0.60
C ASP A 2 14.37 1.39 0.64
N HIS A 3 14.52 2.15 1.72
CA HIS A 3 13.76 1.96 2.94
C HIS A 3 12.27 1.98 2.58
N MET A 4 11.55 0.89 2.84
CA MET A 4 10.10 0.90 2.69
C MET A 4 9.57 2.02 3.58
N ASP A 5 8.88 3.01 2.98
CA ASP A 5 8.31 4.16 3.70
C ASP A 5 7.08 3.73 4.51
N TYR A 6 7.29 2.91 5.54
CA TYR A 6 6.21 2.37 6.39
C TYR A 6 5.34 3.48 7.00
N SER A 7 5.92 4.64 7.33
CA SER A 7 5.18 5.81 7.80
C SER A 7 4.21 6.33 6.74
N ARG A 8 4.65 6.48 5.50
CA ARG A 8 3.82 6.95 4.38
C ARG A 8 2.78 5.90 3.99
N LEU A 9 3.17 4.64 3.99
CA LEU A 9 2.27 3.51 3.74
C LEU A 9 1.13 3.47 4.77
N LEU A 10 1.42 3.71 6.05
CA LEU A 10 0.44 3.79 7.13
C LEU A 10 -0.52 4.97 6.95
N GLU A 11 0.01 6.15 6.63
CA GLU A 11 -0.78 7.36 6.38
C GLU A 11 -1.76 7.13 5.21
N LEU A 12 -1.24 6.66 4.07
CA LEU A 12 -2.04 6.39 2.89
C LEU A 12 -3.09 5.31 3.16
N LYS A 13 -2.75 4.23 3.88
CA LYS A 13 -3.72 3.22 4.28
C LYS A 13 -4.88 3.83 5.06
N ARG A 14 -4.59 4.67 6.07
CA ARG A 14 -5.62 5.35 6.88
C ARG A 14 -6.52 6.24 6.03
N LEU A 15 -5.94 7.00 5.10
CA LEU A 15 -6.71 7.84 4.18
C LEU A 15 -7.65 7.01 3.30
N ILE A 16 -7.18 5.85 2.81
CA ILE A 16 -8.00 4.96 1.97
C ILE A 16 -9.12 4.31 2.80
N ASP A 17 -8.80 3.76 3.99
CA ASP A 17 -9.78 3.14 4.89
C ASP A 17 -10.88 4.15 5.29
N ASN A 18 -10.50 5.40 5.55
CA ASN A 18 -11.43 6.48 5.90
C ASN A 18 -12.18 7.08 4.71
N LYS A 19 -11.97 6.57 3.48
CA LYS A 19 -12.54 7.10 2.23
C LYS A 19 -12.19 8.56 1.95
N GLN A 20 -11.06 9.02 2.48
CA GLN A 20 -10.54 10.38 2.31
C GLN A 20 -9.41 10.45 1.27
N ALA A 21 -8.94 9.31 0.77
CA ALA A 21 -7.85 9.26 -0.20
C ALA A 21 -8.26 9.77 -1.59
N THR A 22 -7.45 10.65 -2.15
CA THR A 22 -7.51 11.05 -3.56
C THR A 22 -7.04 9.91 -4.47
N SER A 23 -7.36 10.00 -5.77
CA SER A 23 -6.87 9.03 -6.76
C SER A 23 -5.33 8.99 -6.83
N GLU A 24 -4.66 10.12 -6.60
CA GLU A 24 -3.20 10.20 -6.53
C GLU A 24 -2.66 9.49 -5.30
N GLN A 25 -3.29 9.65 -4.13
CA GLN A 25 -2.89 8.95 -2.90
C GLN A 25 -3.09 7.43 -3.01
N LYS A 26 -4.20 6.99 -3.64
CA LYS A 26 -4.41 5.57 -3.94
C LYS A 26 -3.35 5.02 -4.91
N LYS A 27 -2.98 5.81 -5.94
CA LYS A 27 -1.90 5.47 -6.88
C LYS A 27 -0.55 5.39 -6.18
N GLU A 28 -0.28 6.32 -5.28
CA GLU A 28 0.95 6.35 -4.48
C GLU A 28 1.05 5.11 -3.59
N TYR A 29 -0.04 4.74 -2.91
CA TYR A 29 -0.10 3.55 -2.08
C TYR A 29 0.26 2.28 -2.86
N LEU A 30 -0.34 2.11 -4.05
CA LEU A 30 -0.03 1.00 -4.93
C LEU A 30 1.41 1.06 -5.47
N ASN A 31 1.91 2.26 -5.78
CA ASN A 31 3.29 2.42 -6.24
C ASN A 31 4.30 1.99 -5.17
N ILE A 32 4.05 2.30 -3.89
CA ILE A 32 4.90 1.84 -2.78
C ILE A 32 4.89 0.31 -2.75
N LEU A 33 3.73 -0.32 -2.81
CA LEU A 33 3.64 -1.79 -2.80
C LEU A 33 4.31 -2.42 -4.02
N TYR A 34 4.15 -1.83 -5.21
CA TYR A 34 4.76 -2.29 -6.46
C TYR A 34 6.28 -2.20 -6.42
N ARG A 35 6.84 -1.04 -6.04
CA ARG A 35 8.29 -0.82 -5.95
C ARG A 35 8.97 -1.76 -4.96
N ASN A 36 8.23 -2.22 -3.95
CA ASN A 36 8.68 -3.18 -2.95
C ASN A 36 8.38 -4.65 -3.33
N GLY A 37 7.84 -4.91 -4.53
CA GLY A 37 7.58 -6.26 -5.03
C GLY A 37 6.36 -6.96 -4.42
N ASN A 38 5.50 -6.23 -3.71
CA ASN A 38 4.34 -6.78 -3.02
C ASN A 38 3.09 -6.91 -3.89
N ILE A 39 3.03 -6.17 -5.00
CA ILE A 39 2.02 -6.33 -6.05
C ILE A 39 2.71 -6.45 -7.42
N THR A 40 2.06 -7.11 -8.37
CA THR A 40 2.62 -7.29 -9.71
C THR A 40 2.50 -6.03 -10.56
N LYS A 41 3.33 -5.93 -11.61
CA LYS A 41 3.20 -4.88 -12.62
C LYS A 41 1.82 -4.89 -13.29
N GLU A 42 1.25 -6.08 -13.51
CA GLU A 42 -0.07 -6.23 -14.12
C GLU A 42 -1.17 -5.64 -13.24
N GLN A 43 -1.11 -5.86 -11.92
CA GLN A 43 -2.04 -5.26 -10.96
C GLN A 43 -1.89 -3.74 -10.92
N TYR A 44 -0.66 -3.23 -10.93
CA TYR A 44 -0.41 -1.79 -10.96
C TYR A 44 -0.91 -1.14 -12.26
N ASP A 45 -0.61 -1.74 -13.42
CA ASP A 45 -1.03 -1.25 -14.73
C ASP A 45 -2.56 -1.34 -14.91
N ALA A 46 -3.21 -2.39 -14.38
CA ALA A 46 -4.66 -2.51 -14.39
C ALA A 46 -5.33 -1.38 -13.60
N TYR A 47 -4.79 -1.04 -12.42
CA TYR A 47 -5.25 0.11 -11.66
C TYR A 47 -5.10 1.42 -12.45
N LEU A 48 -3.96 1.64 -13.11
CA LEU A 48 -3.73 2.83 -13.95
C LEU A 48 -4.69 2.95 -15.13
N LYS A 49 -5.19 1.82 -15.62
CA LYS A 49 -6.19 1.74 -16.69
C LYS A 49 -7.63 1.84 -16.18
N ASN A 50 -7.85 2.11 -14.88
CA ASN A 50 -9.15 2.06 -14.22
C ASN A 50 -9.87 0.71 -14.37
N GLN A 51 -9.12 -0.39 -14.45
CA GLN A 51 -9.66 -1.75 -14.52
C GLN A 51 -9.54 -2.41 -13.15
N ASN A 52 -10.64 -2.98 -12.65
CA ASN A 52 -10.70 -3.70 -11.37
C ASN A 52 -10.14 -2.89 -10.17
N THR A 53 -10.32 -1.56 -10.22
CA THR A 53 -9.70 -0.60 -9.31
C THR A 53 -9.99 -0.92 -7.83
N ASP A 54 -11.25 -1.26 -7.51
CA ASP A 54 -11.67 -1.56 -6.14
C ASP A 54 -11.12 -2.90 -5.64
N GLU A 55 -11.08 -3.93 -6.48
CA GLU A 55 -10.50 -5.24 -6.14
C GLU A 55 -9.00 -5.11 -5.88
N ILE A 56 -8.29 -4.38 -6.75
CA ILE A 56 -6.84 -4.16 -6.63
C ILE A 56 -6.54 -3.36 -5.36
N ILE A 57 -7.29 -2.29 -5.08
CA ILE A 57 -7.11 -1.50 -3.87
C ILE A 57 -7.40 -2.32 -2.62
N ASN A 58 -8.49 -3.10 -2.60
CA ASN A 58 -8.81 -3.94 -1.44
C ASN A 58 -7.73 -5.00 -1.18
N ALA A 59 -7.26 -5.69 -2.22
CA ALA A 59 -6.16 -6.63 -2.10
C ALA A 59 -4.87 -5.95 -1.59
N ALA A 60 -4.55 -4.78 -2.14
CA ALA A 60 -3.42 -3.98 -1.71
C ALA A 60 -3.53 -3.54 -0.23
N LEU A 61 -4.72 -3.19 0.24
CA LEU A 61 -4.96 -2.82 1.65
C LEU A 61 -4.67 -3.98 2.61
N THR A 62 -5.05 -5.20 2.23
CA THR A 62 -4.71 -6.41 3.00
C THR A 62 -3.20 -6.60 3.05
N ILE A 63 -2.52 -6.52 1.91
CA ILE A 63 -1.06 -6.69 1.81
C ILE A 63 -0.33 -5.63 2.65
N GLY A 64 -0.65 -4.36 2.45
CA GLY A 64 -0.04 -3.27 3.22
C GLY A 64 -0.38 -3.34 4.71
N GLY A 65 -1.55 -3.84 5.08
CA GLY A 65 -1.91 -4.09 6.48
C GLY A 65 -0.99 -5.13 7.14
N VAL A 66 -0.72 -6.25 6.46
CA VAL A 66 0.20 -7.29 6.96
C VAL A 66 1.63 -6.74 7.09
N LEU A 67 2.11 -6.00 6.09
CA LEU A 67 3.44 -5.37 6.12
C LEU A 67 3.57 -4.40 7.30
N LEU A 68 2.56 -3.55 7.52
CA LEU A 68 2.54 -2.60 8.63
C LEU A 68 2.49 -3.31 9.99
N ALA A 69 1.73 -4.40 10.12
CA ALA A 69 1.69 -5.18 11.34
C ALA A 69 3.06 -5.80 11.65
N ALA A 70 3.71 -6.42 10.66
CA ALA A 70 5.05 -6.98 10.81
C ALA A 70 6.10 -5.92 11.19
N TRP A 71 6.03 -4.75 10.56
CA TRP A 71 6.91 -3.61 10.89
C TRP A 71 6.69 -3.11 12.31
N LEU A 72 5.43 -2.91 12.74
CA LEU A 72 5.10 -2.47 14.11
C LEU A 72 5.59 -3.48 15.15
N ILE A 73 5.42 -4.78 14.90
CA ILE A 73 5.94 -5.85 15.77
C ILE A 73 7.46 -5.74 15.88
N THR A 74 8.17 -5.61 14.76
CA THR A 74 9.63 -5.44 14.75
C THR A 74 10.06 -4.23 15.57
N LYS A 75 9.39 -3.09 15.37
CA LYS A 75 9.60 -1.84 16.12
C LYS A 75 9.35 -1.95 17.63
N LEU A 76 8.47 -2.86 18.07
CA LEU A 76 8.22 -3.12 19.49
C LEU A 76 9.32 -3.96 20.15
N PHE A 77 9.99 -4.81 19.37
CA PHE A 77 11.05 -5.71 19.85
C PHE A 77 12.47 -5.18 19.60
N GLU A 78 12.64 -4.20 18.71
CA GLU A 78 13.84 -3.38 18.61
C GLU A 78 13.94 -2.47 19.85
N LYS A 79 14.66 -2.97 20.87
CA LYS A 79 15.03 -2.24 22.08
C LYS A 79 16.26 -1.38 21.86
#